data_AF-A0A081DBI1-F1
#
_entry.id   AF-A0A081DBI1-F1
#
_cell.length_a   1.000
_cell.length_b   1.000
_cell.length_c   1.000
_cell.angle_alpha   90.00
_cell.angle_beta   90.00
_cell.angle_gamma   90.00
#
_symmetry.space_group_name_H-M   'P 1'
#
loop_
_entity.id
_entity.type
_entity.pdbx_description
1 polymer ?
#
loop_
_entity_poly.entity_id
_entity_poly.type
_entity_poly.pdbx_seq_one_letter_code
_entity_poly.pdbx_strand_id
1 'polypeptide(L)'
;MSNIKHGDPMDENSQLGPMARKDLREKIHNQVKESIENGAEVLCGGEIPDGDGYYYPSTVLGNVTPGQPAYDDELFGPVASLIKAKDQDDAMRIANDSRFGLGGGIFSKDEDKAVELAQNHFDTGMVFINSFGLAQVDMPFGGVKDSGFGREHGGFGIKEFVNVKGISILK
;
A
#
# COMPACT_ATOMS: atom_id res chain seq x y z
N MET A 1 17.18 -3.76 -1.30
CA MET A 1 16.80 -2.36 -1.63
C MET A 1 18.01 -1.50 -1.97
N SER A 2 19.11 -1.51 -1.21
CA SER A 2 20.31 -0.67 -1.48
C SER A 2 20.99 -0.88 -2.84
N ASN A 3 20.90 -2.05 -3.45
CA ASN A 3 21.51 -2.36 -4.75
C ASN A 3 20.62 -2.01 -5.96
N ILE A 4 19.43 -1.45 -5.74
CA ILE A 4 18.51 -1.07 -6.84
C ILE A 4 19.08 0.15 -7.56
N LYS A 5 19.34 0.01 -8.86
CA LYS A 5 19.83 1.09 -9.70
C LYS A 5 18.66 1.91 -10.24
N HIS A 6 18.62 3.19 -9.89
CA HIS A 6 17.75 4.14 -10.57
C HIS A 6 18.42 4.62 -11.86
N GLY A 7 17.60 4.97 -12.85
CA GLY A 7 18.11 5.40 -14.15
C GLY A 7 16.98 5.74 -15.12
N ASP A 8 17.37 6.14 -16.33
CA ASP A 8 16.44 6.44 -17.42
C ASP A 8 15.47 5.25 -17.63
N PRO A 9 14.14 5.46 -17.60
CA PRO A 9 13.18 4.40 -17.88
C PRO A 9 13.34 3.72 -19.26
N MET A 10 14.06 4.35 -20.19
CA MET A 10 14.38 3.78 -21.51
C MET A 10 15.66 2.94 -21.51
N ASP A 11 16.43 2.92 -20.43
CA ASP A 11 17.60 2.05 -20.26
C ASP A 11 17.17 0.69 -19.70
N GLU A 12 17.52 -0.39 -20.41
CA GLU A 12 17.24 -1.77 -20.01
C GLU A 12 17.87 -2.17 -18.67
N ASN A 13 18.90 -1.44 -18.22
CA ASN A 13 19.55 -1.67 -16.92
C ASN A 13 18.92 -0.86 -15.77
N SER A 14 17.96 0.02 -16.05
CA SER A 14 17.25 0.78 -15.03
C SER A 14 16.23 -0.10 -14.32
N GLN A 15 16.29 -0.12 -12.98
CA GLN A 15 15.39 -0.92 -12.15
C GLN A 15 14.35 -0.06 -11.43
N LEU A 16 14.58 1.25 -11.32
CA LEU A 16 13.72 2.19 -10.64
C LEU A 16 13.70 3.53 -11.39
N GLY A 17 12.54 3.86 -11.96
CA GLY A 17 12.32 5.14 -12.61
C GLY A 17 12.23 6.31 -11.63
N PRO A 18 12.17 7.56 -12.14
CA PRO A 18 11.97 8.73 -11.31
C PRO A 18 10.52 8.81 -10.79
N MET A 19 10.31 9.63 -9.75
CA MET A 19 8.99 10.10 -9.39
C MET A 19 8.39 10.90 -10.55
N ALA A 20 7.07 10.88 -10.68
CA ALA A 20 6.40 11.54 -11.81
C ALA A 20 6.58 13.06 -11.85
N ARG A 21 6.77 13.71 -10.69
CA ARG A 21 6.90 15.17 -10.56
C ARG A 21 7.79 15.56 -9.38
N LYS A 22 8.33 16.78 -9.46
CA LYS A 22 9.21 17.36 -8.42
C LYS A 22 8.52 17.46 -7.05
N ASP A 23 7.30 17.98 -7.04
CA ASP A 23 6.51 18.19 -5.81
C ASP A 23 6.19 16.87 -5.11
N LEU A 24 5.98 15.79 -5.86
CA LEU A 24 5.79 14.44 -5.29
C LEU A 24 7.07 13.93 -4.63
N ARG A 25 8.24 14.13 -5.26
CA ARG A 25 9.55 13.79 -4.67
C ARG A 25 9.81 14.60 -3.39
N GLU A 26 9.52 15.89 -3.41
CA GLU A 26 9.70 16.75 -2.23
C GLU A 26 8.75 16.37 -1.10
N LYS A 27 7.49 16.07 -1.42
CA LYS A 27 6.49 15.62 -0.44
C LYS A 27 6.93 14.33 0.26
N ILE A 28 7.31 13.29 -0.49
CA ILE A 28 7.74 12.03 0.13
C ILE A 28 9.03 12.22 0.95
N HIS A 29 9.98 13.03 0.49
CA HIS A 29 11.19 13.32 1.25
C HIS A 29 10.85 14.02 2.59
N ASN A 30 9.93 14.97 2.59
CA ASN A 30 9.48 15.63 3.82
C ASN A 30 8.80 14.64 4.77
N GLN A 31 7.93 13.75 4.28
CA GLN A 31 7.31 12.70 5.10
C GLN A 31 8.36 11.75 5.71
N VAL A 32 9.39 11.39 4.95
CA VAL A 32 10.52 10.59 5.44
C VAL A 32 11.28 11.33 6.54
N LYS A 33 11.64 12.59 6.32
CA LYS A 33 12.34 13.41 7.32
C LYS A 33 11.54 13.57 8.61
N GLU A 34 10.25 13.91 8.49
CA GLU A 34 9.36 14.05 9.64
C GLU A 34 9.22 12.73 10.42
N SER A 35 9.17 11.60 9.71
CA SER A 35 9.16 10.28 10.37
C SER A 35 10.45 10.01 11.14
N ILE A 36 11.62 10.38 10.58
CA ILE A 36 12.93 10.25 11.24
C ILE A 36 13.03 11.16 12.47
N GLU A 37 12.60 12.42 12.34
CA GLU A 37 12.55 13.38 13.44
C GLU A 37 11.68 12.87 14.61
N ASN A 38 10.64 12.10 14.28
CA ASN A 38 9.75 11.44 15.23
C ASN A 38 10.18 10.01 15.63
N GLY A 39 11.44 9.63 15.35
CA GLY A 39 12.06 8.42 15.88
C GLY A 39 12.12 7.20 14.96
N ALA A 40 11.67 7.30 13.71
CA ALA A 40 11.90 6.26 12.72
C ALA A 40 13.39 6.15 12.36
N GLU A 41 13.84 4.93 12.03
CA GLU A 41 15.22 4.65 11.66
C GLU A 41 15.35 4.44 10.14
N VAL A 42 16.31 5.09 9.49
CA VAL A 42 16.62 4.81 8.08
C VAL A 42 17.50 3.57 7.96
N LEU A 43 16.96 2.47 7.44
CA LEU A 43 17.73 1.23 7.23
C LEU A 43 18.46 1.22 5.89
N CYS A 44 17.92 1.91 4.88
CA CYS A 44 18.59 2.23 3.62
C CYS A 44 17.86 3.37 2.89
N GLY A 45 18.54 4.05 1.96
CA GLY A 45 17.94 5.12 1.15
C GLY A 45 17.77 6.42 1.96
N GLY A 46 16.61 7.08 1.81
CA GLY A 46 16.20 8.25 2.60
C GLY A 46 16.65 9.61 2.05
N GLU A 47 17.73 9.66 1.28
CA GLU A 47 18.31 10.90 0.76
C GLU A 47 18.01 11.12 -0.72
N ILE A 48 17.69 12.36 -1.10
CA ILE A 48 17.49 12.72 -2.51
C ILE A 48 18.85 12.65 -3.22
N PRO A 49 19.01 11.86 -4.30
CA PRO A 49 20.25 11.82 -5.06
C PRO A 49 20.49 13.13 -5.79
N ASP A 50 21.76 13.50 -5.93
CA ASP A 50 22.18 14.58 -6.81
C ASP A 50 21.91 14.24 -8.28
N GLY A 51 21.67 15.28 -9.09
CA GLY A 51 21.52 15.17 -10.54
C GLY A 51 20.14 15.54 -11.07
N ASP A 52 19.96 15.32 -12.38
CA ASP A 52 18.75 15.68 -13.10
C ASP A 52 17.64 14.64 -12.91
N GLY A 53 16.40 15.11 -13.01
CA GLY A 53 15.20 14.28 -12.83
C GLY A 53 14.73 14.19 -11.38
N TYR A 54 13.63 13.46 -11.17
CA TYR A 54 12.94 13.38 -9.88
C TYR A 54 13.13 12.02 -9.20
N TYR A 55 14.36 11.52 -9.19
CA TYR A 55 14.66 10.24 -8.54
C TYR A 55 14.57 10.33 -7.02
N TYR A 56 14.04 9.27 -6.41
CA TYR A 56 14.05 9.04 -4.97
C TYR A 56 14.49 7.59 -4.71
N PRO A 57 15.43 7.32 -3.79
CA PRO A 57 15.99 5.99 -3.65
C PRO A 57 14.98 5.03 -3.02
N SER A 58 15.15 3.75 -3.31
CA SER A 58 14.48 2.67 -2.56
C SER A 58 14.86 2.77 -1.09
N THR A 59 13.88 3.07 -0.24
CA THR A 59 14.06 3.46 1.15
C THR A 59 13.31 2.51 2.07
N VAL A 60 13.91 2.14 3.19
CA VAL A 60 13.24 1.37 4.25
C VAL A 60 13.35 2.14 5.55
N LEU A 61 12.21 2.40 6.18
CA LEU A 61 12.12 2.96 7.52
C LEU A 61 11.81 1.84 8.52
N GLY A 62 12.68 1.66 9.50
CA GLY A 62 12.50 0.76 10.64
C GLY A 62 12.02 1.50 11.88
N ASN A 63 11.63 0.75 12.91
CA ASN A 63 11.11 1.28 14.18
C ASN A 63 9.97 2.30 13.98
N VAL A 64 9.14 2.07 12.96
CA VAL A 64 8.02 2.94 12.64
C VAL A 64 6.91 2.74 13.68
N THR A 65 6.38 3.85 14.22
CA THR A 65 5.37 3.87 15.29
C THR A 65 4.25 4.87 14.99
N PRO A 66 3.07 4.74 15.63
CA PRO A 66 1.96 5.69 15.44
C PRO A 66 2.37 7.16 15.67
N GLY A 67 1.78 8.08 14.92
CA GLY A 67 2.11 9.51 14.94
C GLY A 67 3.20 9.93 13.96
N GLN A 68 3.73 8.99 13.17
CA GLN A 68 4.70 9.26 12.10
C GLN A 68 4.00 9.18 10.74
N PRO A 69 4.33 10.05 9.77
CA PRO A 69 3.79 9.94 8.41
C PRO A 69 4.01 8.56 7.78
N ALA A 70 5.14 7.91 8.06
CA ALA A 70 5.43 6.55 7.59
C ALA A 70 4.53 5.45 8.19
N TYR A 71 3.82 5.73 9.29
CA TYR A 71 2.81 4.84 9.87
C TYR A 71 1.40 5.25 9.41
N ASP A 72 1.09 6.55 9.52
CA ASP A 72 -0.29 7.05 9.42
C ASP A 72 -0.72 7.42 7.99
N ASP A 73 0.23 7.76 7.11
CA ASP A 73 -0.04 8.34 5.80
C ASP A 73 0.43 7.45 4.64
N GLU A 74 -0.17 7.69 3.47
CA GLU A 74 0.32 7.12 2.22
C GLU A 74 1.56 7.89 1.71
N LEU A 75 2.69 7.20 1.56
CA LEU A 75 3.96 7.79 1.12
C LEU A 75 4.06 7.94 -0.41
N PHE A 76 3.33 7.13 -1.17
CA PHE A 76 3.21 7.22 -2.63
C PHE A 76 4.54 7.26 -3.42
N GLY A 77 5.55 6.54 -2.94
CA GLY A 77 6.82 6.38 -3.64
C GLY A 77 7.62 5.20 -3.07
N PRO A 78 8.91 5.07 -3.41
CA PRO A 78 9.69 3.85 -3.15
C PRO A 78 10.18 3.78 -1.69
N VAL A 79 9.29 3.98 -0.72
CA VAL A 79 9.57 3.92 0.72
C VAL A 79 8.71 2.83 1.35
N ALA A 80 9.34 1.91 2.07
CA ALA A 80 8.65 0.87 2.83
C ALA A 80 8.80 1.10 4.34
N SER A 81 7.69 0.96 5.07
CA SER A 81 7.67 1.01 6.53
C SER A 81 7.76 -0.41 7.09
N LEU A 82 8.70 -0.63 8.01
CA LEU A 82 8.90 -1.91 8.69
C LEU A 82 8.49 -1.77 10.15
N ILE A 83 7.36 -2.39 10.49
CA ILE A 83 6.78 -2.39 11.83
C ILE A 83 6.88 -3.81 12.41
N LYS A 84 7.40 -3.93 13.63
CA LYS A 84 7.48 -5.22 14.33
C LYS A 84 6.19 -5.42 15.14
N ALA A 85 5.50 -6.53 14.89
CA ALA A 85 4.40 -7.00 15.73
C ALA A 85 4.92 -8.05 16.73
N LYS A 86 4.37 -8.07 17.94
CA LYS A 86 4.77 -9.07 18.96
C LYS A 86 4.22 -10.48 18.64
N ASP A 87 3.06 -10.54 18.02
CA ASP A 87 2.32 -11.75 17.66
C ASP A 87 1.32 -11.44 16.52
N GLN A 88 0.54 -12.46 16.15
CA GLN A 88 -0.46 -12.37 15.09
C GLN A 88 -1.58 -11.35 15.38
N ASP A 89 -2.06 -11.32 16.62
CA ASP A 89 -3.18 -10.45 17.00
C ASP A 89 -2.75 -8.99 16.97
N ASP A 90 -1.52 -8.71 17.42
CA ASP A 90 -0.91 -7.40 17.31
C ASP A 90 -0.63 -6.99 15.87
N ALA A 91 -0.25 -7.94 15.00
CA ALA A 91 -0.07 -7.67 13.58
C ALA A 91 -1.39 -7.24 12.91
N MET A 92 -2.50 -7.92 13.22
CA MET A 92 -3.83 -7.53 12.74
C MET A 92 -4.29 -6.21 13.35
N ARG A 93 -4.01 -5.96 14.64
CA ARG A 93 -4.27 -4.68 15.28
C ARG A 93 -3.54 -3.55 14.54
N ILE A 94 -2.25 -3.69 14.26
CA ILE A 94 -1.43 -2.71 13.52
C ILE A 94 -1.98 -2.53 12.10
N ALA A 95 -2.25 -3.62 11.38
CA ALA A 95 -2.74 -3.55 10.01
C ALA A 95 -4.09 -2.83 9.89
N ASN A 96 -4.97 -2.98 10.89
CA ASN A 96 -6.27 -2.32 10.93
C ASN A 96 -6.26 -0.93 11.57
N ASP A 97 -5.19 -0.56 12.27
CA ASP A 97 -4.92 0.77 12.83
C ASP A 97 -4.52 1.77 11.74
N SER A 98 -5.32 1.77 10.68
CA SER A 98 -5.22 2.66 9.54
C SER A 98 -6.63 3.10 9.17
N ARG A 99 -6.73 4.38 8.80
CA ARG A 99 -7.94 4.93 8.18
C ARG A 99 -8.15 4.42 6.76
N PHE A 100 -7.13 3.81 6.16
CA PHE A 100 -7.19 3.18 4.85
C PHE A 100 -7.49 1.68 4.96
N GLY A 101 -7.95 1.10 3.85
CA GLY A 101 -8.33 -0.31 3.74
C GLY A 101 -8.50 -0.73 2.28
N LEU A 102 -7.50 -0.49 1.43
CA LEU A 102 -7.57 -0.83 0.01
C LEU A 102 -7.24 -2.29 -0.26
N GLY A 103 -5.99 -2.68 -0.05
CA GLY A 103 -5.50 -4.04 -0.26
C GLY A 103 -4.45 -4.42 0.78
N GLY A 104 -4.23 -5.72 0.95
CA GLY A 104 -3.24 -6.27 1.87
C GLY A 104 -2.70 -7.61 1.41
N GLY A 105 -1.74 -8.15 2.16
CA GLY A 105 -1.20 -9.49 1.92
C GLY A 105 -0.78 -10.17 3.21
N ILE A 106 -0.92 -11.49 3.26
CA ILE A 106 -0.50 -12.32 4.40
C ILE A 106 0.43 -13.41 3.86
N PHE A 107 1.65 -13.49 4.40
CA PHE A 107 2.62 -14.53 4.08
C PHE A 107 2.67 -15.55 5.22
N SER A 108 2.29 -16.79 4.94
CA SER A 108 2.19 -17.86 5.93
C SER A 108 2.36 -19.23 5.28
N LYS A 109 2.98 -20.17 6.01
CA LYS A 109 2.99 -21.59 5.63
C LYS A 109 1.67 -22.30 5.93
N ASP A 110 0.90 -21.76 6.87
CA ASP A 110 -0.44 -22.21 7.21
C ASP A 110 -1.43 -21.32 6.47
N GLU A 111 -1.84 -21.79 5.28
CA GLU A 111 -2.70 -21.03 4.36
C GLU A 111 -4.14 -20.95 4.88
N ASP A 112 -4.65 -22.02 5.49
CA ASP A 112 -6.00 -22.04 6.07
C ASP A 112 -6.14 -20.97 7.16
N LYS A 113 -5.14 -20.87 8.05
CA LYS A 113 -5.10 -19.83 9.07
C LYS A 113 -4.96 -18.43 8.46
N ALA A 114 -4.19 -18.29 7.39
CA ALA A 114 -4.03 -17.01 6.71
C ALA A 114 -5.34 -16.54 6.05
N VAL A 115 -6.11 -17.48 5.46
CA VAL A 115 -7.44 -17.21 4.93
C VAL A 115 -8.41 -16.83 6.04
N GLU A 116 -8.40 -17.54 7.18
CA GLU A 116 -9.23 -17.20 8.34
C GLU A 116 -8.95 -15.77 8.84
N LEU A 117 -7.67 -15.41 8.96
CA LEU A 117 -7.25 -14.05 9.32
C LEU A 117 -7.75 -13.01 8.33
N ALA A 118 -7.53 -13.24 7.04
CA ALA A 118 -7.98 -12.33 5.98
C ALA A 118 -9.50 -12.12 6.03
N GLN A 119 -10.27 -13.20 6.21
CA GLN A 119 -11.73 -13.17 6.18
C GLN A 119 -12.34 -12.52 7.42
N ASN A 120 -11.82 -12.83 8.61
CA ASN A 120 -12.46 -12.48 9.87
C ASN A 120 -11.83 -11.26 10.56
N HIS A 121 -10.59 -10.91 10.22
CA HIS A 121 -9.80 -9.97 11.01
C HIS A 121 -9.10 -8.88 10.20
N PHE A 122 -9.04 -8.92 8.87
CA PHE A 122 -8.36 -7.91 8.07
C PHE A 122 -9.35 -6.98 7.36
N ASP A 123 -9.46 -5.74 7.86
CA ASP A 123 -10.43 -4.75 7.37
C ASP A 123 -9.91 -4.01 6.13
N THR A 124 -9.95 -4.72 5.00
CA THR A 124 -9.49 -4.23 3.70
C THR A 124 -10.34 -4.78 2.56
N GLY A 125 -10.27 -4.15 1.40
CA GLY A 125 -11.05 -4.54 0.23
C GLY A 125 -10.59 -5.85 -0.42
N MET A 126 -9.29 -6.14 -0.37
CA MET A 126 -8.64 -7.28 -1.04
C MET A 126 -7.46 -7.81 -0.22
N VAL A 127 -7.28 -9.13 -0.16
CA VAL A 127 -6.12 -9.75 0.50
C VAL A 127 -5.52 -10.82 -0.41
N PHE A 128 -4.19 -10.82 -0.54
CA PHE A 128 -3.44 -11.86 -1.23
C PHE A 128 -2.66 -12.73 -0.23
N ILE A 129 -2.86 -14.05 -0.28
CA ILE A 129 -2.09 -14.98 0.54
C ILE A 129 -0.82 -15.38 -0.22
N ASN A 130 0.33 -15.35 0.47
CA ASN A 130 1.65 -15.68 -0.07
C ASN A 130 2.07 -14.90 -1.32
N SER A 131 1.50 -13.71 -1.51
CA SER A 131 1.80 -12.83 -2.62
C SER A 131 1.40 -11.39 -2.29
N PHE A 132 1.80 -10.47 -3.16
CA PHE A 132 1.22 -9.14 -3.28
C PHE A 132 0.65 -9.03 -4.69
N GLY A 133 -0.62 -8.67 -4.81
CA GLY A 133 -1.31 -8.75 -6.09
C GLY A 133 -1.41 -7.40 -6.80
N LEU A 134 -1.36 -7.46 -8.12
CA LEU A 134 -1.87 -6.41 -9.00
C LEU A 134 -3.36 -6.66 -9.27
N ALA A 135 -4.08 -5.60 -9.62
CA ALA A 135 -5.50 -5.71 -9.98
C ALA A 135 -5.68 -6.71 -11.14
N GLN A 136 -6.56 -7.70 -10.96
CA GLN A 136 -6.98 -8.63 -12.01
C GLN A 136 -8.33 -8.22 -12.57
N VAL A 137 -8.57 -8.48 -13.85
CA VAL A 137 -9.76 -7.99 -14.57
C VAL A 137 -11.07 -8.61 -14.07
N ASP A 138 -11.02 -9.83 -13.54
CA ASP A 138 -12.14 -10.61 -13.03
C ASP A 138 -12.34 -10.50 -11.50
N MET A 139 -11.34 -9.99 -10.80
CA MET A 139 -11.37 -9.76 -9.35
C MET A 139 -12.05 -8.42 -9.03
N PRO A 140 -12.96 -8.34 -8.04
CA PRO A 140 -13.45 -7.05 -7.55
C PRO A 140 -12.31 -6.24 -6.94
N PHE A 141 -12.10 -5.01 -7.42
CA PHE A 141 -11.05 -4.11 -6.93
C PHE A 141 -11.66 -2.89 -6.25
N GLY A 142 -11.16 -2.50 -5.08
CA GLY A 142 -11.61 -1.30 -4.37
C GLY A 142 -11.61 -1.51 -2.86
N GLY A 143 -11.48 -0.40 -2.13
CA GLY A 143 -11.25 -0.43 -0.69
C GLY A 143 -12.51 -0.32 0.17
N VAL A 144 -12.24 -0.16 1.46
CA VAL A 144 -13.19 0.25 2.52
C VAL A 144 -12.59 1.44 3.27
N LYS A 145 -13.34 2.00 4.24
CA LYS A 145 -12.94 3.19 5.01
C LYS A 145 -12.62 4.39 4.07
N ASP A 146 -11.51 5.10 4.31
CA ASP A 146 -11.09 6.23 3.48
C ASP A 146 -10.50 5.79 2.13
N SER A 147 -10.32 4.48 1.89
CA SER A 147 -9.93 3.95 0.57
C SER A 147 -11.09 3.84 -0.41
N GLY A 148 -12.28 4.32 -0.04
CA GLY A 148 -13.43 4.47 -0.93
C GLY A 148 -14.57 3.49 -0.68
N PHE A 149 -15.55 3.52 -1.58
CA PHE A 149 -16.74 2.67 -1.59
C PHE A 149 -17.04 2.19 -3.02
N GLY A 150 -17.85 1.14 -3.14
CA GLY A 150 -18.10 0.48 -4.42
C GLY A 150 -16.93 -0.43 -4.84
N ARG A 151 -17.04 -1.06 -6.01
CA ARG A 151 -15.96 -1.88 -6.59
C ARG A 151 -15.80 -1.55 -8.06
N GLU A 152 -14.57 -1.67 -8.55
CA GLU A 152 -14.21 -1.75 -9.96
C GLU A 152 -13.90 -3.21 -10.33
N HIS A 153 -13.74 -3.48 -11.63
CA HIS A 153 -13.40 -4.80 -12.16
C HIS A 153 -14.43 -5.91 -11.86
N GLY A 154 -14.23 -7.08 -12.46
CA GLY A 154 -15.08 -8.25 -12.31
C GLY A 154 -16.56 -7.99 -12.64
N GLY A 155 -17.43 -8.89 -12.16
CA GLY A 155 -18.88 -8.73 -12.29
C GLY A 155 -19.48 -7.66 -11.37
N PHE A 156 -18.68 -7.05 -10.50
CA PHE A 156 -19.13 -6.06 -9.52
C PHE A 156 -18.96 -4.64 -10.08
N GLY A 157 -17.86 -4.34 -10.76
CA GLY A 157 -17.59 -3.01 -11.28
C GLY A 157 -18.61 -2.50 -12.28
N ILE A 158 -19.13 -3.38 -13.14
CA ILE A 158 -20.20 -2.99 -14.07
C ILE A 158 -21.47 -2.51 -13.34
N LYS A 159 -21.70 -2.97 -12.10
CA LYS A 159 -22.90 -2.61 -11.35
C LYS A 159 -22.91 -1.15 -10.89
N GLU A 160 -21.76 -0.49 -10.85
CA GLU A 160 -21.65 0.94 -10.54
C GLU A 160 -22.17 1.82 -11.70
N PHE A 161 -22.39 1.24 -12.89
CA PHE A 161 -22.81 1.95 -14.10
C PHE A 161 -24.20 1.56 -14.62
N VAL A 162 -24.98 0.79 -13.85
CA VAL A 162 -26.31 0.30 -14.27
C VAL A 162 -27.43 0.81 -13.36
N ASN A 163 -28.65 0.87 -13.92
CA ASN A 163 -29.85 1.21 -13.16
C ASN A 163 -30.65 -0.05 -12.82
N VAL A 164 -30.86 -0.33 -11.53
CA VAL A 164 -31.70 -1.45 -11.06
C VAL A 164 -33.17 -1.04 -11.07
N LYS A 165 -34.06 -1.88 -11.64
CA LYS A 165 -35.51 -1.64 -11.70
C LYS A 165 -36.29 -2.75 -11.02
N GLY A 166 -37.02 -2.43 -9.96
CA GLY A 166 -37.99 -3.32 -9.34
C GLY A 166 -39.36 -3.22 -10.00
N ILE A 167 -40.04 -4.34 -10.22
CA ILE A 167 -41.40 -4.42 -10.74
C ILE A 167 -42.18 -5.39 -9.86
N SER A 168 -43.34 -4.99 -9.35
CA SER A 168 -44.23 -5.84 -8.54
C SER A 168 -45.66 -5.71 -9.03
N ILE A 169 -46.39 -6.83 -9.03
CA ILE A 169 -47.84 -6.86 -9.24
C ILE A 169 -48.46 -7.17 -7.88
N LEU A 170 -49.12 -6.16 -7.29
CA LEU A 170 -49.84 -6.32 -6.04
C LEU A 170 -51.20 -6.96 -6.30
N LYS A 171 -51.58 -7.91 -5.46
CA LYS A 171 -52.93 -8.51 -5.42
C LYS A 171 -53.70 -7.95 -4.23
#